data_AF-A0A536TIP1-F1
#
_entry.id   AF-A0A536TIP1-F1
#
_cell.length_a   1.000
_cell.length_b   1.000
_cell.length_c   1.000
_cell.angle_alpha   90.00
_cell.angle_beta   90.00
_cell.angle_gamma   90.00
#
_symmetry.space_group_name_H-M   'P 1'
#
loop_
_entity.id
_entity.type
_entity.pdbx_description
1 polymer ?
#
loop_
_entity_poly.entity_id
_entity_poly.type
_entity_poly.pdbx_seq_one_letter_code
_entity_poly.pdbx_strand_id
1 'polypeptide(L)'
;MNIDSNQKQVGAGELDARAASARLRAKIGEHAIAMVTATDRRYMPASRPLLTRQFDDDGVLWFFVPSDGSLALGIETNPRVSVTYSDPAQGVYVSLSGYARLVYDPDRVFALWDERVETWFRQGPLDPRLALLRVDLDHAEYWDERSRGMVRLLELAQAALRREPPMPATEHGRLKVRGGGGEARRA
;
A
#
# COMPACT_ATOMS: atom_id res chain seq x y z
N MET A 1 30.05 11.93 23.70
CA MET A 1 29.90 10.81 22.76
C MET A 1 28.59 10.12 23.14
N ASN A 2 27.49 10.45 22.45
CA ASN A 2 26.13 10.02 22.81
C ASN A 2 25.61 9.09 21.70
N ILE A 3 25.90 7.80 21.82
CA ILE A 3 25.56 6.79 20.80
C ILE A 3 24.22 6.09 21.15
N ASP A 4 23.77 6.18 22.41
CA ASP A 4 22.62 5.43 22.92
C ASP A 4 21.26 6.13 22.71
N SER A 5 21.21 7.46 22.63
CA SER A 5 19.95 8.20 22.48
C SER A 5 19.34 8.09 21.08
N ASN A 6 20.17 7.85 20.05
CA ASN A 6 19.70 7.69 18.67
C ASN A 6 19.09 6.30 18.43
N GLN A 7 19.63 5.25 19.05
CA GLN A 7 19.10 3.89 18.89
C GLN A 7 17.71 3.70 19.52
N LYS A 8 17.42 4.37 20.65
CA LYS A 8 16.09 4.29 21.29
C LYS A 8 14.98 4.97 20.49
N GLN A 9 15.28 6.07 19.78
CA GLN A 9 14.28 6.77 18.96
C GLN A 9 14.00 6.06 17.64
N VAL A 10 15.04 5.47 17.02
CA VAL A 10 14.87 4.64 15.81
C VAL A 10 14.00 3.41 16.10
N GLY A 11 14.25 2.71 17.21
CA GLY A 11 13.47 1.52 17.58
C GLY A 11 11.98 1.80 17.85
N ALA A 12 11.62 2.90 18.52
CA ALA A 12 10.23 3.22 18.81
C ALA A 12 9.42 3.59 17.55
N GLY A 13 10.02 4.33 16.60
CA GLY A 13 9.38 4.70 15.34
C GLY A 13 9.24 3.52 14.36
N GLU A 14 10.18 2.58 14.38
CA GLU A 14 10.14 1.37 13.54
C GLU A 14 9.09 0.36 14.04
N LEU A 15 8.92 0.24 15.36
CA LEU A 15 7.87 -0.60 15.95
C LEU A 15 6.46 -0.06 15.65
N ASP A 16 6.28 1.27 15.60
CA ASP A 16 5.03 1.91 15.20
C ASP A 16 4.73 1.68 13.69
N ALA A 17 5.76 1.79 12.84
CA ALA A 17 5.67 1.50 11.42
C ALA A 17 5.25 0.04 11.14
N ARG A 18 5.88 -0.94 11.80
CA ARG A 18 5.51 -2.36 11.66
C ARG A 18 4.09 -2.64 12.11
N ALA A 19 3.68 -2.05 13.24
CA ALA A 19 2.31 -2.17 13.72
C ALA A 19 1.30 -1.55 12.74
N ALA A 20 1.61 -0.39 12.16
CA ALA A 20 0.81 0.25 11.13
C ALA A 20 0.70 -0.62 9.87
N SER A 21 1.83 -1.16 9.37
CA SER A 21 1.87 -2.07 8.23
C SER A 21 1.03 -3.34 8.47
N ALA A 22 1.14 -3.94 9.66
CA ALA A 22 0.34 -5.12 10.03
C ALA A 22 -1.17 -4.83 10.03
N ARG A 23 -1.59 -3.68 10.56
CA ARG A 23 -3.01 -3.25 10.56
C ARG A 23 -3.53 -3.03 9.14
N LEU A 24 -2.75 -2.37 8.29
CA LEU A 24 -3.13 -2.13 6.90
C LEU A 24 -3.22 -3.45 6.13
N ARG A 25 -2.23 -4.34 6.30
CA ARG A 25 -2.22 -5.67 5.68
C ARG A 25 -3.46 -6.47 6.05
N ALA A 26 -3.86 -6.47 7.32
CA ALA A 26 -5.07 -7.15 7.77
C ALA A 26 -6.36 -6.61 7.10
N LYS A 27 -6.40 -5.32 6.76
CA LYS A 27 -7.55 -4.70 6.06
C LYS A 27 -7.56 -5.00 4.57
N ILE A 28 -6.39 -4.93 3.93
CA ILE A 28 -6.21 -5.14 2.49
C ILE A 28 -6.42 -6.62 2.11
N GLY A 29 -5.94 -7.53 2.96
CA GLY A 29 -5.94 -8.97 2.70
C GLY A 29 -4.81 -9.41 1.76
N GLU A 30 -4.58 -10.72 1.74
CA GLU A 30 -3.56 -11.32 0.87
C GLU A 30 -4.02 -11.28 -0.60
N HIS A 31 -3.08 -11.00 -1.51
CA HIS A 31 -3.32 -10.97 -2.96
C HIS A 31 -4.46 -10.06 -3.43
N ALA A 32 -4.68 -8.93 -2.76
CA ALA A 32 -5.65 -7.95 -3.22
C ALA A 32 -5.19 -7.26 -4.53
N ILE A 33 -6.14 -6.97 -5.40
CA ILE A 33 -5.91 -6.12 -6.57
C ILE A 33 -5.89 -4.67 -6.10
N ALA A 34 -4.81 -3.97 -6.40
CA ALA A 34 -4.62 -2.56 -6.12
C ALA A 34 -4.76 -1.73 -7.40
N MET A 35 -5.32 -0.53 -7.31
CA MET A 35 -5.18 0.47 -8.37
C MET A 35 -3.94 1.31 -8.09
N VAL A 36 -2.87 1.07 -8.85
CA VAL A 36 -1.63 1.85 -8.76
C VAL A 36 -1.70 3.02 -9.71
N THR A 37 -1.69 4.22 -9.14
CA THR A 37 -1.74 5.49 -9.85
C THR A 37 -0.37 6.13 -9.88
N ALA A 38 0.15 6.33 -11.08
CA ALA A 38 1.39 7.06 -11.32
C ALA A 38 1.17 8.14 -12.37
N THR A 39 2.06 9.12 -12.42
CA THR A 39 2.10 10.10 -13.49
C THR A 39 2.67 9.45 -14.75
N ASP A 40 1.96 9.55 -15.87
CA ASP A 40 2.46 9.08 -17.16
C ASP A 40 3.45 10.07 -17.79
N ARG A 41 3.98 9.73 -18.97
CA ARG A 41 4.94 10.59 -19.70
C ARG A 41 4.37 11.93 -20.16
N ARG A 42 3.05 12.13 -20.11
CA ARG A 42 2.34 13.37 -20.43
C ARG A 42 2.00 14.18 -19.17
N TYR A 43 2.53 13.78 -18.02
CA TYR A 43 2.22 14.37 -16.72
C TYR A 43 0.76 14.17 -16.27
N MET A 44 0.05 13.18 -16.84
CA MET A 44 -1.31 12.85 -16.46
C MET A 44 -1.34 11.68 -15.48
N PRO A 45 -2.14 11.74 -14.40
CA PRO A 45 -2.35 10.58 -13.54
C PRO A 45 -3.02 9.44 -14.32
N ALA A 46 -2.45 8.24 -14.22
CA ALA A 46 -3.02 7.03 -14.83
C ALA A 46 -3.00 5.88 -13.81
N SER A 47 -4.18 5.32 -13.53
CA SER A 47 -4.35 4.20 -12.59
C SER A 47 -4.39 2.87 -13.33
N ARG A 48 -3.77 1.84 -12.75
CA ARG A 48 -3.72 0.49 -13.34
C ARG A 48 -3.98 -0.58 -12.28
N PRO A 49 -4.78 -1.60 -12.58
CA PRO A 49 -4.96 -2.72 -11.67
C PRO A 49 -3.68 -3.56 -11.64
N LEU A 50 -3.11 -3.76 -10.45
CA LEU A 50 -1.99 -4.67 -10.21
C LEU A 50 -2.32 -5.60 -9.06
N LEU A 51 -1.93 -6.88 -9.20
CA LEU A 51 -2.06 -7.84 -8.11
C LEU A 51 -0.92 -7.62 -7.10
N THR A 52 -1.27 -7.38 -5.84
CA THR A 52 -0.29 -7.25 -4.76
C THR A 52 0.33 -8.61 -4.48
N ARG A 53 1.64 -8.73 -4.68
CA ARG A 53 2.38 -9.97 -4.44
C ARG A 53 2.73 -10.14 -2.98
N GLN A 54 3.11 -9.03 -2.36
CA GLN A 54 3.45 -9.00 -0.95
C GLN A 54 3.25 -7.58 -0.44
N PHE A 55 2.81 -7.51 0.81
CA PHE A 55 2.96 -6.32 1.65
C PHE A 55 3.86 -6.72 2.82
N ASP A 56 5.13 -6.34 2.82
CA ASP A 56 6.07 -6.78 3.86
C ASP A 56 5.97 -5.94 5.14
N ASP A 57 6.66 -6.39 6.20
CA ASP A 57 6.61 -5.77 7.52
C ASP A 57 7.24 -4.38 7.56
N ASP A 58 8.13 -4.08 6.62
CA ASP A 58 8.83 -2.80 6.53
C ASP A 58 8.01 -1.74 5.78
N GLY A 59 6.74 -2.03 5.48
CA GLY A 59 5.86 -1.05 4.85
C GLY A 59 6.00 -1.00 3.34
N VAL A 60 6.42 -2.09 2.70
CA VAL A 60 6.69 -2.12 1.26
C VAL A 60 5.68 -3.01 0.54
N LEU A 61 5.11 -2.48 -0.53
CA LEU A 61 4.29 -3.25 -1.46
C LEU A 61 5.11 -3.71 -2.66
N TRP A 62 4.89 -4.95 -3.06
CA TRP A 62 5.54 -5.58 -4.19
C TRP A 62 4.53 -5.99 -5.24
N PHE A 63 4.80 -5.64 -6.49
CA PHE A 63 3.99 -6.03 -7.66
C PHE A 63 4.91 -6.54 -8.77
N PHE A 64 4.38 -7.39 -9.64
CA PHE A 64 5.03 -7.69 -10.92
C PHE A 64 4.55 -6.71 -11.98
N VAL A 65 5.48 -6.15 -12.75
CA VAL A 65 5.19 -5.23 -13.85
C VAL A 65 6.11 -5.50 -15.04
N PRO A 66 5.66 -5.22 -16.28
CA PRO A 66 6.55 -5.17 -17.43
C PRO A 66 7.48 -3.96 -17.32
N SER A 67 8.79 -4.17 -17.40
CA SER A 67 9.83 -3.13 -17.31
C SER A 67 9.77 -2.11 -18.45
N ASP A 68 9.26 -2.52 -19.62
CA ASP A 68 9.02 -1.68 -20.79
C ASP A 68 7.61 -1.03 -20.78
N GLY A 69 6.80 -1.30 -19.75
CA GLY A 69 5.46 -0.77 -19.62
C GLY A 69 5.42 0.72 -19.33
N SER A 70 4.34 1.40 -19.73
CA SER A 70 4.20 2.84 -19.50
C SER A 70 4.10 3.25 -18.01
N LEU A 71 3.88 2.30 -17.09
CA LEU A 71 3.91 2.53 -15.64
C LEU A 71 5.36 2.62 -15.18
N ALA A 72 6.16 1.61 -15.56
CA ALA A 72 7.60 1.56 -15.32
C ALA A 72 8.30 2.84 -15.81
N LEU A 73 8.04 3.23 -17.06
CA LEU A 73 8.58 4.47 -17.64
C LEU A 73 8.10 5.75 -16.93
N GLY A 74 6.84 5.77 -16.45
CA GLY A 74 6.31 6.89 -15.68
C GLY A 74 7.01 7.05 -14.33
N ILE A 75 7.26 5.93 -13.64
CA ILE A 75 7.92 5.89 -12.33
C ILE A 75 9.38 6.36 -12.41
N GLU A 76 10.10 6.02 -13.48
CA GLU A 76 11.46 6.52 -13.71
C GLU A 76 11.51 8.05 -13.80
N THR A 77 10.43 8.68 -14.29
CA THR A 77 10.32 10.15 -14.39
C THR A 77 9.81 10.77 -13.10
N ASN A 78 8.79 10.17 -12.48
CA ASN A 78 8.23 10.62 -11.21
C ASN A 78 7.90 9.40 -10.32
N PRO A 79 8.68 9.15 -9.25
CA PRO A 79 8.50 7.98 -8.41
C PRO A 79 7.29 8.09 -7.48
N ARG A 80 6.63 9.23 -7.38
CA ARG A 80 5.47 9.40 -6.49
C ARG A 80 4.28 8.62 -7.04
N VAL A 81 3.72 7.74 -6.22
CA VAL A 81 2.55 6.94 -6.58
C VAL A 81 1.51 6.97 -5.48
N SER A 82 0.26 6.75 -5.88
CA SER A 82 -0.81 6.35 -4.96
C SER A 82 -1.23 4.91 -5.26
N VAL A 83 -1.50 4.15 -4.21
CA VAL A 83 -2.00 2.77 -4.31
C VAL A 83 -3.31 2.70 -3.55
N THR A 84 -4.39 2.32 -4.22
CA THR A 84 -5.71 2.20 -3.58
C THR A 84 -6.24 0.79 -3.63
N TYR A 85 -6.94 0.40 -2.57
CA TYR A 85 -7.67 -0.86 -2.45
C TYR A 85 -9.12 -0.57 -2.12
N SER A 86 -10.02 -1.38 -2.67
CA SER A 86 -11.44 -1.33 -2.34
C SER A 86 -12.00 -2.74 -2.22
N ASP A 87 -12.72 -2.96 -1.13
CA ASP A 87 -13.59 -4.10 -0.91
C ASP A 87 -14.99 -3.55 -0.57
N PRO A 88 -15.80 -3.23 -1.60
CA PRO A 88 -17.14 -2.68 -1.37
C PRO A 88 -18.08 -3.64 -0.65
N ALA A 89 -17.85 -4.96 -0.76
CA ALA A 89 -18.66 -5.96 -0.08
C ALA A 89 -18.44 -5.93 1.43
N GLN A 90 -17.23 -5.60 1.88
CA GLN A 90 -16.88 -5.44 3.28
C GLN A 90 -16.90 -3.97 3.76
N GLY A 91 -17.16 -3.01 2.87
CA GLY A 91 -17.10 -1.59 3.20
C GLY A 91 -15.71 -1.13 3.63
N VAL A 92 -14.66 -1.67 2.98
CA VAL A 92 -13.27 -1.30 3.28
C VAL A 92 -12.60 -0.63 2.10
N TYR A 93 -11.99 0.51 2.37
CA TYR A 93 -11.29 1.32 1.40
C TYR A 93 -9.96 1.76 2.00
N VAL A 94 -8.88 1.64 1.22
CA VAL A 94 -7.54 2.03 1.65
C VAL A 94 -6.92 2.89 0.56
N SER A 95 -6.37 4.02 0.97
CA SER A 95 -5.60 4.93 0.12
C SER A 95 -4.19 5.06 0.67
N LEU A 96 -3.21 4.67 -0.13
CA LEU A 96 -1.80 4.72 0.22
C LEU A 96 -1.08 5.68 -0.70
N SER A 97 -0.04 6.33 -0.18
CA SER A 97 0.88 7.19 -0.93
C SER A 97 2.31 6.81 -0.59
N GLY A 98 3.17 6.78 -1.61
CA GLY A 98 4.54 6.35 -1.42
C GLY A 98 5.43 6.64 -2.62
N TYR A 99 6.60 6.00 -2.61
CA TYR A 99 7.61 6.14 -3.65
C TYR A 99 7.87 4.78 -4.29
N ALA A 100 7.72 4.74 -5.61
CA ALA A 100 7.92 3.55 -6.41
C ALA A 100 9.31 3.51 -7.04
N ARG A 101 9.84 2.30 -7.21
CA ARG A 101 11.01 2.02 -8.07
C ARG A 101 10.93 0.63 -8.66
N LEU A 102 11.58 0.44 -9.79
CA LEU A 102 11.79 -0.89 -10.37
C LEU A 102 12.96 -1.57 -9.65
N VAL A 103 12.79 -2.86 -9.39
CA VAL A 103 13.79 -3.74 -8.80
C VAL A 103 13.95 -4.95 -9.72
N TYR A 104 15.19 -5.23 -10.08
CA TYR A 104 15.58 -6.38 -10.89
C TYR A 104 16.33 -7.36 -9.97
N ASP A 105 15.57 -8.23 -9.33
CA ASP A 105 16.05 -9.17 -8.32
C ASP A 105 15.43 -10.55 -8.60
N PRO A 106 16.18 -11.46 -9.26
CA PRO A 106 15.69 -12.79 -9.58
C PRO A 106 15.26 -13.58 -8.34
N ASP A 107 16.02 -13.49 -7.24
CA ASP A 107 15.74 -14.25 -6.02
C ASP A 107 14.39 -13.84 -5.43
N ARG A 108 14.10 -12.53 -5.41
CA ARG A 108 12.80 -12.03 -4.96
C ARG A 108 11.68 -12.35 -5.96
N VAL A 109 11.96 -12.35 -7.26
CA VAL A 109 10.99 -12.80 -8.27
C VAL A 109 10.60 -14.26 -8.00
N PHE A 110 11.57 -15.15 -7.82
CA PHE A 110 11.33 -16.56 -7.51
C PHE A 110 10.56 -16.73 -6.18
N ALA A 111 10.89 -15.95 -5.15
CA ALA A 111 10.22 -16.00 -3.86
C ALA A 111 8.74 -15.55 -3.91
N LEU A 112 8.39 -14.66 -4.84
CA LEU A 112 7.04 -14.09 -4.98
C LEU A 112 6.24 -14.69 -6.14
N TRP A 113 6.81 -15.65 -6.87
CA TRP A 113 6.21 -16.23 -8.07
C TRP A 113 5.05 -17.18 -7.73
N ASP A 114 4.00 -17.14 -8.55
CA ASP A 114 2.93 -18.15 -8.56
C ASP A 114 2.41 -18.40 -9.99
N GLU A 115 1.80 -19.56 -10.23
CA GLU A 115 1.33 -19.97 -11.56
C GLU A 115 0.30 -19.00 -12.16
N ARG A 116 -0.41 -18.22 -11.32
CA ARG A 116 -1.41 -17.26 -11.81
C ARG A 116 -0.74 -16.18 -12.66
N VAL A 117 0.54 -15.88 -12.44
CA VAL A 117 1.30 -14.83 -13.13
C VAL A 117 1.70 -15.23 -14.56
N GLU A 118 1.82 -16.52 -14.84
CA GLU A 118 2.36 -17.05 -16.09
C GLU A 118 1.60 -16.59 -17.33
N THR A 119 0.30 -16.31 -17.17
CA THR A 119 -0.55 -15.77 -18.25
C THR A 119 -0.02 -14.44 -18.81
N TRP A 120 0.64 -13.62 -17.98
CA TRP A 120 1.21 -12.33 -18.38
C TRP A 120 2.70 -12.40 -18.74
N PHE A 121 3.43 -13.34 -18.15
CA PHE A 121 4.87 -13.53 -18.34
C PHE A 121 5.14 -14.97 -18.78
N ARG A 122 5.00 -15.22 -20.08
CA ARG A 122 5.02 -16.56 -20.68
C ARG A 122 6.37 -17.28 -20.56
N GLN A 123 7.45 -16.52 -20.38
CA GLN A 123 8.79 -17.09 -20.15
C GLN A 123 9.05 -17.37 -18.66
N GLY A 124 8.01 -17.26 -17.82
CA GLY A 124 8.08 -17.56 -16.40
C GLY A 124 8.85 -16.49 -15.60
N PRO A 125 9.44 -16.87 -14.45
CA PRO A 125 10.18 -15.95 -13.57
C PRO A 125 11.46 -15.39 -14.20
N LEU A 126 11.89 -15.92 -15.35
CA LEU A 126 13.06 -15.45 -16.11
C LEU A 126 12.67 -14.59 -17.33
N ASP A 127 11.40 -14.18 -17.47
CA ASP A 127 11.01 -13.29 -18.56
C ASP A 127 11.81 -11.97 -18.48
N PRO A 128 12.53 -11.57 -19.54
CA PRO A 128 13.40 -10.38 -19.51
C PRO A 128 12.62 -9.06 -19.33
N ARG A 129 11.30 -9.07 -19.55
CA ARG A 129 10.44 -7.91 -19.30
C ARG A 129 9.89 -7.89 -17.88
N LEU A 130 10.07 -8.95 -17.09
CA LEU A 130 9.58 -9.00 -15.73
C LEU A 130 10.45 -8.14 -14.82
N ALA A 131 9.82 -7.19 -14.15
CA ALA A 131 10.42 -6.43 -13.06
C ALA A 131 9.51 -6.45 -11.83
N LEU A 132 10.12 -6.26 -10.66
CA LEU A 132 9.41 -5.98 -9.43
C LEU A 132 9.19 -4.48 -9.32
N LEU A 133 7.94 -4.07 -9.18
CA LEU A 133 7.61 -2.74 -8.70
C LEU A 133 7.62 -2.76 -7.17
N ARG A 134 8.58 -2.06 -6.59
CA ARG A 134 8.63 -1.81 -5.14
C ARG A 134 8.00 -0.47 -4.84
N VAL A 135 7.03 -0.42 -3.93
CA VAL A 135 6.46 0.83 -3.42
C VAL A 135 6.72 0.92 -1.92
N ASP A 136 7.58 1.85 -1.54
CA ASP A 136 7.82 2.18 -0.14
C ASP A 136 6.75 3.16 0.33
N LEU A 137 5.92 2.73 1.28
CA LEU A 137 4.82 3.54 1.78
C LEU A 137 5.32 4.68 2.68
N ASP A 138 4.77 5.86 2.47
CA ASP A 138 5.01 7.03 3.31
C ASP A 138 3.78 7.33 4.18
N HIS A 139 2.61 7.31 3.55
CA HIS A 139 1.35 7.68 4.18
C HIS A 139 0.21 6.74 3.77
N ALA A 140 -0.68 6.46 4.70
CA ALA A 140 -1.88 5.66 4.50
C ALA A 140 -3.11 6.31 5.15
N GLU A 141 -4.24 6.24 4.46
CA GLU A 141 -5.58 6.49 4.98
C GLU A 141 -6.45 5.27 4.72
N TYR A 142 -7.37 4.98 5.63
CA TYR A 142 -8.32 3.90 5.44
C TYR A 142 -9.69 4.27 5.98
N TRP A 143 -10.71 3.62 5.43
CA TRP A 143 -12.10 3.66 5.88
C TRP A 143 -12.55 2.21 6.04
N ASP A 144 -13.01 1.85 7.24
CA ASP A 144 -13.46 0.50 7.55
C ASP A 144 -14.83 0.53 8.25
N GLU A 145 -15.84 -0.02 7.60
CA GLU A 145 -17.19 -0.18 8.13
C GLU A 145 -17.40 -1.52 8.88
N ARG A 146 -16.44 -2.46 8.81
CA ARG A 146 -16.57 -3.81 9.41
C ARG A 146 -16.57 -3.78 10.93
N SER A 147 -15.88 -2.81 11.54
CA SER A 147 -15.58 -2.82 12.98
C SER A 147 -16.80 -2.71 13.91
N ARG A 148 -18.03 -2.62 13.36
CA ARG A 148 -19.24 -2.26 14.13
C ARG A 148 -20.53 -2.96 13.72
N GLY A 149 -20.56 -4.14 13.09
CA GLY A 149 -21.83 -4.79 12.69
C GLY A 149 -22.93 -4.83 13.77
N MET A 150 -22.57 -5.18 15.02
CA MET A 150 -23.51 -5.17 16.17
C MET A 150 -23.81 -3.75 16.69
N VAL A 151 -22.82 -2.86 16.66
CA VAL A 151 -22.94 -1.46 17.12
C VAL A 151 -23.79 -0.64 16.15
N ARG A 152 -23.70 -0.91 14.84
CA ARG A 152 -24.51 -0.29 13.78
C ARG A 152 -25.99 -0.64 13.93
N LEU A 153 -26.33 -1.89 14.27
CA LEU A 153 -27.73 -2.27 14.53
C LEU A 153 -28.29 -1.53 15.76
N LEU A 154 -27.50 -1.44 16.84
CA LEU A 154 -27.86 -0.68 18.04
C LEU A 154 -27.98 0.82 17.76
N GLU A 155 -27.05 1.40 16.99
CA GLU A 155 -27.09 2.82 16.57
C GLU A 155 -28.27 3.11 15.66
N LEU A 156 -28.61 2.22 14.72
CA LEU A 156 -29.81 2.35 13.89
C LEU A 156 -31.10 2.29 14.73
N ALA A 157 -31.17 1.37 15.71
CA ALA A 157 -32.29 1.31 16.64
C ALA A 157 -32.39 2.58 17.51
N GLN A 158 -31.26 3.08 18.02
CA GLN A 158 -31.21 4.32 18.80
C GLN A 158 -31.54 5.55 17.95
N ALA A 159 -31.04 5.62 16.71
CA ALA A 159 -31.32 6.70 15.76
C ALA A 159 -32.81 6.74 15.39
N ALA A 160 -33.44 5.59 15.17
CA ALA A 160 -34.88 5.49 14.94
C ALA A 160 -35.69 5.99 16.15
N LEU A 161 -35.24 5.70 17.38
CA LEU A 161 -35.84 6.20 18.62
C LEU A 161 -35.62 7.71 18.80
N ARG A 162 -34.45 8.23 18.43
CA ARG A 162 -34.06 9.65 18.63
C ARG A 162 -34.44 10.58 17.48
N ARG A 163 -34.84 10.04 16.31
CA ARG A 163 -35.12 10.78 15.06
C ARG A 163 -33.97 11.67 14.58
N GLU A 164 -32.74 11.26 14.85
CA GLU A 164 -31.52 11.90 14.36
C GLU A 164 -30.82 10.98 13.36
N PRO A 165 -30.15 11.51 12.33
CA PRO A 165 -29.35 10.69 11.44
C PRO A 165 -28.25 9.97 12.24
N PRO A 166 -27.98 8.69 11.97
CA PRO A 166 -26.91 7.97 12.64
C PRO A 166 -25.57 8.67 12.38
N MET A 167 -24.68 8.71 13.38
CA MET A 167 -23.33 9.23 13.19
C MET A 167 -22.62 8.43 12.09
N PRO A 168 -21.75 9.05 11.27
CA PRO A 168 -21.00 8.32 10.25
C PRO A 168 -20.15 7.24 10.92
N ALA A 169 -20.54 5.98 10.68
CA ALA A 169 -19.99 4.79 11.34
C ALA A 169 -18.75 4.25 10.62
N THR A 170 -17.83 5.12 10.20
CA THR A 170 -16.59 4.75 9.52
C THR A 170 -15.40 4.90 10.47
N GLU A 171 -14.62 3.83 10.67
CA GLU A 171 -13.31 3.98 11.28
C GLU A 171 -12.38 4.60 10.23
N HIS A 172 -12.02 5.87 10.42
CA HIS A 172 -11.04 6.58 9.61
C HIS A 172 -9.74 6.75 10.40
N GLY A 173 -8.62 6.35 9.77
CA GLY A 173 -7.30 6.48 10.38
C GLY A 173 -6.27 6.94 9.36
N ARG A 174 -5.37 7.81 9.80
CA ARG A 174 -4.17 8.25 9.07
C ARG A 174 -2.95 7.65 9.74
N LEU A 175 -2.18 6.89 8.98
CA LEU A 175 -0.94 6.26 9.43
C LEU A 175 0.23 6.83 8.63
N LYS A 176 1.34 7.09 9.31
CA LYS A 176 2.63 7.36 8.68
C LYS A 176 3.45 6.08 8.77
N VAL A 177 3.72 5.46 7.63
CA VAL A 177 4.37 4.14 7.60
C VAL A 177 5.90 4.29 7.76
N ARG A 178 6.47 5.45 7.45
CA ARG A 178 7.91 5.69 7.60
C ARG A 178 8.23 6.89 8.50
N GLY A 179 9.04 6.68 9.52
CA GLY A 179 9.64 7.75 10.33
C GLY A 179 10.51 8.65 9.46
N GLY A 180 10.30 9.97 9.52
CA GLY A 180 11.05 10.94 8.70
C GLY A 180 12.52 10.99 9.08
N GLY A 181 13.35 10.19 8.41
CA GLY A 181 14.80 10.32 8.37
C GLY A 181 15.23 10.78 6.98
N GLY A 182 15.00 12.05 6.69
CA GLY A 182 15.21 12.63 5.36
C GLY A 182 15.42 14.13 5.39
N GLU A 183 16.29 14.61 6.28
CA GLU A 183 16.87 15.95 6.15
C GLU A 183 18.32 15.88 5.63
N ALA A 184 18.52 16.59 4.52
CA ALA A 184 19.73 17.25 4.06
C ALA A 184 21.03 16.43 3.91
N ARG A 185 21.26 15.97 2.67
CA ARG A 185 22.56 16.22 2.00
C ARG A 185 22.32 16.92 0.67
N ARG A 186 22.10 18.23 0.75
CA ARG A 186 22.48 19.18 -0.30
C ARG A 186 23.71 19.92 0.22
N ALA A 187 24.87 19.59 -0.35
CA ALA A 187 26.05 20.42 -0.61
C ALA A 187 27.14 19.47 -1.12
#